data_AF-A0A7Y9R3T7-F1
#
_entry.id   AF-A0A7Y9R3T7-F1
#
_cell.length_a   1.000
_cell.length_b   1.000
_cell.length_c   1.000
_cell.angle_alpha   90.00
_cell.angle_beta   90.00
_cell.angle_gamma   90.00
#
_symmetry.space_group_name_H-M   'P 1'
#
loop_
_entity.id
_entity.type
_entity.pdbx_description
1 polymer ?
#
loop_
_entity_poly.entity_id
_entity_poly.type
_entity_poly.pdbx_seq_one_letter_code
_entity_poly.pdbx_strand_id
1 'polypeptide(L)'
;MGGFGSGRRGSRGKDCTDDVRALDVRRLQRDGLLKPDSAFRWRWSRGGETTASIDICVQADAVRLDYRQRSRGGEWQDMAYPVRLDWTPCHFGGDRAWWRCPAVGCGRRVALLYSGSVFACRRCHDLAYRSQRESEADRSTRKADKLRERLQWQPGILNGDGGKPKGMHWKTYFRLYAAHNDAAEAMLREYEVLTGRLQGRLAAIDTKGWR
;
A
#
# COMPACT_ATOMS: atom_id res chain seq x y z
N MET A 1 -19.05 -0.04 -8.43
CA MET A 1 -19.45 1.20 -7.72
C MET A 1 -18.61 1.31 -6.46
N GLY A 2 -17.77 2.36 -6.35
CA GLY A 2 -17.00 2.72 -5.14
C GLY A 2 -15.98 1.69 -4.63
N GLY A 3 -14.94 1.38 -5.40
CA GLY A 3 -13.84 0.52 -4.92
C GLY A 3 -13.07 1.11 -3.73
N PHE A 4 -12.34 0.25 -3.00
CA PHE A 4 -11.42 0.60 -1.93
C PHE A 4 -10.64 1.89 -2.24
N GLY A 5 -10.85 2.95 -1.45
CA GLY A 5 -10.22 4.27 -1.65
C GLY A 5 -11.16 5.40 -2.09
N SER A 6 -12.48 5.20 -2.10
CA SER A 6 -13.48 6.23 -2.36
C SER A 6 -13.75 7.17 -1.17
N GLY A 7 -13.21 6.86 0.02
CA GLY A 7 -13.30 7.72 1.19
C GLY A 7 -12.66 9.09 0.97
N ARG A 8 -13.36 10.15 1.41
CA ARG A 8 -12.85 11.54 1.37
C ARG A 8 -11.46 11.60 1.98
N ARG A 9 -10.48 12.04 1.19
CA ARG A 9 -9.17 12.51 1.69
C ARG A 9 -9.44 13.74 2.56
N GLY A 10 -9.67 13.54 3.85
CA GLY A 10 -9.65 14.65 4.81
C GLY A 10 -8.29 15.35 4.68
N SER A 11 -8.28 16.68 4.61
CA SER A 11 -7.10 17.51 4.29
C SER A 11 -5.94 17.44 5.30
N ARG A 12 -5.92 16.44 6.19
CA ARG A 12 -4.94 16.23 7.28
C ARG A 12 -4.33 14.82 7.36
N GLY A 13 -4.61 13.92 6.43
CA GLY A 13 -4.07 12.56 6.48
C GLY A 13 -2.72 12.40 5.75
N LYS A 14 -1.62 12.16 6.48
CA LYS A 14 -0.31 11.59 6.01
C LYS A 14 -0.48 10.54 4.88
N ASP A 15 0.40 10.45 3.88
CA ASP A 15 0.24 9.41 2.85
C ASP A 15 0.43 7.99 3.42
N CYS A 16 -0.25 6.98 2.84
CA CYS A 16 -0.05 5.58 3.21
C CYS A 16 1.09 4.95 2.40
N THR A 17 1.78 3.97 2.97
CA THR A 17 2.87 3.24 2.30
C THR A 17 2.51 2.67 0.93
N ASP A 18 1.25 2.24 0.75
CA ASP A 18 0.77 1.61 -0.48
C ASP A 18 0.43 2.62 -1.58
N ASP A 19 0.25 3.89 -1.21
CA ASP A 19 -0.03 4.99 -2.15
C ASP A 19 1.25 5.59 -2.73
N VAL A 20 2.42 5.16 -2.23
CA VAL A 20 3.73 5.71 -2.57
C VAL A 20 4.61 4.65 -3.21
N ARG A 21 5.40 5.03 -4.22
CA ARG A 21 6.30 4.10 -4.91
C ARG A 21 7.42 3.70 -3.96
N ALA A 22 7.66 2.40 -3.80
CA ALA A 22 8.70 1.87 -2.94
C ALA A 22 9.80 1.18 -3.75
N LEU A 23 11.05 1.38 -3.34
CA LEU A 23 12.24 0.69 -3.83
C LEU A 23 12.67 -0.35 -2.78
N ASP A 24 12.47 -1.64 -3.08
CA ASP A 24 12.78 -2.76 -2.18
C ASP A 24 14.14 -3.36 -2.51
N VAL A 25 15.13 -3.18 -1.63
CA VAL A 25 16.48 -3.72 -1.80
C VAL A 25 16.47 -5.25 -1.90
N ARG A 26 15.53 -5.91 -1.22
CA ARG A 26 15.45 -7.38 -1.20
C ARG A 26 15.00 -7.93 -2.55
N ARG A 27 14.16 -7.17 -3.26
CA ARG A 27 13.74 -7.53 -4.61
C ARG A 27 14.90 -7.35 -5.58
N LEU A 28 15.61 -6.21 -5.50
CA LEU A 28 16.82 -6.01 -6.31
C LEU A 28 17.86 -7.10 -6.07
N GLN A 29 18.08 -7.49 -4.80
CA GLN A 29 18.99 -8.56 -4.45
C GLN A 29 18.55 -9.91 -5.01
N ARG A 30 17.27 -10.27 -4.83
CA ARG A 30 16.71 -11.54 -5.34
C ARG A 30 16.82 -11.63 -6.85
N ASP A 31 16.61 -10.52 -7.54
CA ASP A 31 16.66 -10.43 -9.00
C ASP A 31 18.13 -10.34 -9.51
N GLY A 32 19.12 -10.41 -8.62
CA GLY A 32 20.55 -10.41 -8.96
C GLY A 32 21.07 -9.06 -9.47
N LEU A 33 20.34 -7.98 -9.18
CA LEU A 33 20.59 -6.63 -9.71
C LEU A 33 21.57 -5.82 -8.88
N LEU A 34 22.03 -6.30 -7.72
CA LEU A 34 22.97 -5.58 -6.85
C LEU A 34 24.44 -5.93 -7.13
N LYS A 35 24.77 -6.26 -8.38
CA LYS A 35 26.17 -6.51 -8.77
C LYS A 35 26.89 -5.16 -8.98
N PRO A 36 28.08 -4.96 -8.42
CA PRO A 36 28.88 -3.76 -8.70
C PRO A 36 29.03 -3.54 -10.21
N ASP A 37 29.09 -2.27 -10.61
CA ASP A 37 29.25 -1.80 -11.99
C ASP A 37 28.12 -2.19 -12.95
N SER A 38 26.97 -2.60 -12.40
CA SER A 38 25.75 -2.82 -13.18
C SER A 38 24.87 -1.58 -13.23
N ALA A 39 24.19 -1.38 -14.36
CA ALA A 39 23.20 -0.33 -14.54
C ALA A 39 21.91 -0.91 -15.12
N PHE A 40 20.76 -0.47 -14.61
CA PHE A 40 19.46 -0.92 -15.05
C PHE A 40 18.36 0.10 -14.77
N ARG A 41 17.29 0.04 -15.55
CA ARG A 41 16.09 0.85 -15.34
C ARG A 41 15.07 0.09 -14.52
N TRP A 42 14.71 0.64 -13.36
CA TRP A 42 13.62 0.13 -12.53
C TRP A 42 12.31 0.84 -12.86
N ARG A 43 11.20 0.09 -12.90
CA ARG A 43 9.89 0.61 -13.31
C ARG A 43 8.81 0.21 -12.30
N TRP A 44 7.87 1.12 -12.07
CA TRP A 44 6.65 0.86 -11.32
C TRP A 44 5.45 0.89 -12.25
N SER A 45 4.63 -0.16 -12.24
CA SER A 45 3.39 -0.22 -13.00
C SER A 45 2.16 -0.22 -12.10
N ARG A 46 1.05 0.34 -12.61
CA ARG A 46 -0.28 0.28 -11.99
C ARG A 46 -1.29 -0.03 -13.08
N GLY A 47 -2.02 -1.14 -12.95
CA GLY A 47 -2.99 -1.55 -13.98
C GLY A 47 -2.38 -1.90 -15.34
N GLY A 48 -1.11 -2.33 -15.37
CA GLY A 48 -0.39 -2.67 -16.61
C GLY A 48 0.38 -1.51 -17.24
N GLU A 49 0.08 -0.26 -16.89
CA GLU A 49 0.79 0.90 -17.41
C GLU A 49 1.97 1.29 -16.52
N THR A 50 3.11 1.66 -17.13
CA THR A 50 4.28 2.16 -16.40
C THR A 50 4.00 3.57 -15.88
N THR A 51 3.97 3.72 -14.56
CA THR A 51 3.65 4.98 -13.88
C THR A 51 4.87 5.82 -13.52
N ALA A 52 6.05 5.22 -13.48
CA ALA A 52 7.34 5.89 -13.29
C ALA A 52 8.48 4.92 -13.55
N SER A 53 9.66 5.49 -13.80
CA SER A 53 10.92 4.76 -13.85
C SER A 53 12.03 5.54 -13.15
N ILE A 54 13.05 4.81 -12.74
CA ILE A 54 14.31 5.33 -12.20
C ILE A 54 15.45 4.56 -12.85
N ASP A 55 16.50 5.27 -13.24
CA ASP A 55 17.74 4.66 -13.66
C ASP A 55 18.63 4.43 -12.44
N ILE A 56 19.19 3.24 -12.36
CA ILE A 56 19.93 2.75 -11.21
C ILE A 56 21.30 2.30 -11.68
N CYS A 57 22.36 2.82 -11.04
CA CYS A 57 23.73 2.35 -11.20
C CYS A 57 24.24 1.82 -9.85
N VAL A 58 24.68 0.58 -9.83
CA VAL A 58 25.20 -0.07 -8.62
C VAL A 58 26.71 0.13 -8.55
N GLN A 59 27.14 0.69 -7.43
CA GLN A 59 28.54 0.89 -7.07
C GLN A 59 28.92 -0.14 -5.99
N ALA A 60 30.19 -0.18 -5.59
CA ALA A 60 30.69 -1.17 -4.63
C ALA A 60 29.94 -1.15 -3.28
N ASP A 61 29.65 0.03 -2.74
CA ASP A 61 29.03 0.23 -1.42
C ASP A 61 27.73 1.05 -1.46
N ALA A 62 27.29 1.45 -2.65
CA ALA A 62 26.14 2.33 -2.84
C ALA A 62 25.40 2.05 -4.15
N VAL A 63 24.18 2.56 -4.23
CA VAL A 63 23.38 2.56 -5.45
C VAL A 63 23.05 4.00 -5.80
N ARG A 64 23.52 4.46 -6.96
CA ARG A 64 23.18 5.76 -7.50
C ARG A 64 21.79 5.70 -8.12
N LEU A 65 20.94 6.57 -7.62
CA LEU A 65 19.58 6.80 -8.09
C LEU A 65 19.59 7.99 -9.04
N ASP A 66 19.09 7.80 -10.26
CA ASP A 66 18.96 8.85 -11.28
C ASP A 66 17.52 8.89 -11.82
N TYR A 67 16.80 9.96 -11.53
CA TYR A 67 15.40 10.12 -11.93
C TYR A 67 14.95 11.57 -12.01
N ARG A 68 13.82 11.77 -12.68
CA ARG A 68 13.10 13.03 -12.69
C ARG A 68 11.89 12.96 -11.77
N GLN A 69 11.68 14.01 -10.99
CA GLN A 69 10.48 14.18 -10.19
C GLN A 69 9.87 15.57 -10.38
N ARG A 70 8.58 15.69 -10.12
CA ARG A 70 7.90 16.98 -10.02
C ARG A 70 6.97 16.97 -8.82
N SER A 71 6.97 18.05 -8.05
CA SER A 71 5.92 18.32 -7.05
C SER A 71 4.66 18.80 -7.79
N ARG A 72 3.48 18.77 -7.13
CA ARG A 72 2.18 19.05 -7.77
C ARG A 72 2.18 20.42 -8.49
N GLY A 73 2.22 20.40 -9.82
CA GLY A 73 2.22 21.61 -10.66
C GLY A 73 3.58 22.31 -10.80
N GLY A 74 4.64 21.77 -10.18
CA GLY A 74 5.99 22.31 -10.29
C GLY A 74 6.75 21.80 -11.52
N GLU A 75 7.92 22.39 -11.73
CA GLU A 75 8.85 21.96 -12.78
C GLU A 75 9.47 20.59 -12.47
N TRP A 76 9.93 19.94 -13.54
CA TRP A 76 10.71 18.70 -13.41
C TRP A 76 12.08 19.01 -12.83
N GLN A 77 12.45 18.27 -11.79
CA GLN A 77 13.76 18.34 -11.15
C GLN A 77 14.51 17.03 -11.41
N ASP A 78 15.73 17.17 -11.89
CA ASP A 78 16.69 16.09 -12.02
C ASP A 78 17.25 15.74 -10.64
N MET A 79 17.16 14.46 -10.29
CA MET A 79 17.60 13.92 -9.01
C MET A 79 18.64 12.84 -9.25
N ALA A 80 19.88 13.12 -8.86
CA ALA A 80 21.00 12.18 -8.96
C ALA A 80 21.77 12.12 -7.65
N TYR A 81 21.70 11.01 -6.92
CA TYR A 81 22.43 10.85 -5.66
C TYR A 81 22.67 9.37 -5.29
N PRO A 82 23.75 9.08 -4.54
CA PRO A 82 24.01 7.74 -4.04
C PRO A 82 23.18 7.43 -2.79
N VAL A 83 22.75 6.17 -2.68
CA VAL A 83 22.14 5.59 -1.48
C VAL A 83 23.01 4.43 -1.03
N ARG A 84 23.57 4.51 0.19
CA ARG A 84 24.48 3.47 0.68
C ARG A 84 23.76 2.15 0.91
N LEU A 85 24.45 1.07 0.53
CA LEU A 85 24.10 -0.28 0.87
C LEU A 85 24.76 -0.69 2.18
N ASP A 86 24.12 -1.61 2.86
CA ASP A 86 24.64 -2.24 4.06
C ASP A 86 24.24 -3.70 4.06
N TRP A 87 25.05 -4.54 4.68
CA TRP A 87 24.94 -5.99 4.56
C TRP A 87 24.87 -6.63 5.95
N THR A 88 24.16 -7.73 6.06
CA THR A 88 24.10 -8.52 7.30
C THR A 88 24.25 -10.00 6.94
N PRO A 89 25.24 -10.70 7.49
CA PRO A 89 25.39 -12.13 7.27
C PRO A 89 24.14 -12.90 7.68
N CYS A 90 23.75 -13.88 6.87
CA CYS A 90 22.64 -14.78 7.14
C CYS A 90 23.14 -16.09 7.74
N HIS A 91 22.42 -16.64 8.72
CA HIS A 91 22.81 -17.86 9.43
C HIS A 91 22.94 -19.10 8.51
N PHE A 92 22.15 -19.15 7.43
CA PHE A 92 22.17 -20.24 6.44
C PHE A 92 23.01 -19.91 5.20
N GLY A 93 23.93 -18.94 5.30
CA GLY A 93 24.79 -18.50 4.21
C GLY A 93 24.27 -17.29 3.43
N GLY A 94 25.20 -16.58 2.79
CA GLY A 94 24.96 -15.34 2.07
C GLY A 94 24.75 -14.12 2.97
N ASP A 95 24.49 -12.97 2.35
CA ASP A 95 24.27 -11.71 3.03
C ASP A 95 22.88 -11.16 2.72
N ARG A 96 22.33 -10.36 3.62
CA ARG A 96 21.09 -9.61 3.42
C ARG A 96 21.40 -8.14 3.18
N ALA A 97 21.01 -7.65 2.02
CA ALA A 97 21.14 -6.24 1.67
C ALA A 97 20.13 -5.37 2.43
N TRP A 98 20.57 -4.15 2.75
CA TRP A 98 19.78 -3.09 3.37
C TRP A 98 20.12 -1.75 2.76
N TRP A 99 19.13 -0.87 2.67
CA TRP A 99 19.37 0.54 2.43
C TRP A 99 19.78 1.25 3.71
N ARG A 100 20.70 2.21 3.58
CA ARG A 100 20.84 3.30 4.56
C ARG A 100 20.01 4.48 4.08
N CYS A 101 19.04 4.90 4.90
CA CYS A 101 18.17 6.03 4.57
C CYS A 101 19.01 7.29 4.27
N PRO A 102 18.90 7.89 3.06
CA PRO A 102 19.74 9.01 2.64
C PRO A 102 19.28 10.36 3.21
N ALA A 103 18.11 10.41 3.85
CA ALA A 103 17.64 11.60 4.52
C ALA A 103 18.64 12.07 5.60
N VAL A 104 18.94 13.37 5.59
CA VAL A 104 19.87 14.03 6.50
C VAL A 104 19.49 13.73 7.95
N GLY A 105 20.44 13.23 8.74
CA GLY A 105 20.24 12.88 10.15
C GLY A 105 19.51 11.56 10.43
N CYS A 106 19.11 10.78 9.41
CA CYS A 106 18.43 9.50 9.62
C CYS A 106 19.37 8.29 9.62
N GLY A 107 20.02 7.96 8.49
CA GLY A 107 20.99 6.86 8.37
C GLY A 107 20.48 5.44 8.73
N ARG A 108 19.17 5.28 9.00
CA ARG A 108 18.58 4.01 9.44
C ARG A 108 18.70 2.94 8.37
N ARG A 109 18.99 1.72 8.82
CA ARG A 109 18.96 0.49 8.03
C ARG A 109 17.50 0.11 7.74
N VAL A 110 17.09 0.08 6.47
CA VAL A 110 15.72 -0.23 6.04
C VAL A 110 15.69 -1.06 4.77
N ALA A 111 14.66 -1.90 4.61
CA ALA A 111 14.50 -2.68 3.37
C ALA A 111 13.83 -1.88 2.24
N LEU A 112 13.04 -0.87 2.60
CA LEU A 112 12.21 -0.09 1.70
C LEU A 112 12.55 1.39 1.81
N LEU A 113 12.80 2.02 0.67
CA LEU A 113 12.76 3.47 0.51
C LEU A 113 11.52 3.87 -0.27
N TYR A 114 10.86 4.93 0.14
CA TYR A 114 9.65 5.44 -0.49
C TYR A 114 9.96 6.73 -1.24
N SER A 115 9.36 6.88 -2.42
CA SER A 115 9.49 8.08 -3.25
C SER A 115 8.86 9.30 -2.57
N GLY A 116 9.49 10.46 -2.66
CA GLY A 116 8.98 11.75 -2.17
C GLY A 116 9.71 12.87 -2.91
N SER A 117 10.14 13.91 -2.21
CA SER A 117 11.18 14.83 -2.73
C SER A 117 12.55 14.16 -2.85
N VAL A 118 12.80 13.15 -2.02
CA VAL A 118 13.91 12.21 -2.10
C VAL A 118 13.39 10.82 -1.73
N PHE A 119 14.08 9.77 -2.12
CA PHE A 119 13.81 8.44 -1.60
C PHE A 119 14.26 8.37 -0.14
N ALA A 120 13.33 8.12 0.78
CA ALA A 120 13.64 8.05 2.19
C ALA A 120 12.83 6.97 2.90
N CYS A 121 13.22 6.65 4.13
CA CYS A 121 12.49 5.67 4.91
C CYS A 121 11.09 6.16 5.30
N ARG A 122 10.22 5.21 5.66
CA ARG A 122 8.85 5.45 6.14
C ARG A 122 8.77 6.55 7.21
N ARG A 123 9.72 6.57 8.17
CA ARG A 123 9.71 7.53 9.29
C ARG A 123 10.03 8.95 8.82
N CYS A 124 10.95 9.11 7.86
CA CYS A 124 11.32 10.43 7.32
C CYS A 124 10.19 11.04 6.49
N HIS A 125 9.44 10.20 5.77
CA HIS A 125 8.25 10.61 5.02
C HIS A 125 6.97 10.60 5.86
N ASP A 126 7.07 10.33 7.16
CA ASP A 126 5.95 10.23 8.09
C ASP A 126 4.78 9.38 7.55
N LEU A 127 5.09 8.26 6.86
CA LEU A 127 4.07 7.45 6.20
C LEU A 127 3.33 6.56 7.21
N ALA A 128 2.01 6.50 7.09
CA ALA A 128 1.19 5.56 7.83
C ALA A 128 1.12 4.21 7.08
N TYR A 129 0.95 3.11 7.81
CA TYR A 129 0.48 1.89 7.14
C TYR A 129 -1.00 2.05 6.81
N ARG A 130 -1.47 1.52 5.68
CA ARG A 130 -2.90 1.55 5.33
C ARG A 130 -3.75 0.87 6.38
N SER A 131 -3.25 -0.21 7.00
CA SER A 131 -3.91 -0.89 8.13
C SER A 131 -4.10 0.00 9.37
N GLN A 132 -3.27 1.03 9.57
CA GLN A 132 -3.44 2.00 10.67
C GLN A 132 -4.55 3.04 10.38
N ARG A 133 -5.05 3.09 9.15
CA ARG A 133 -6.12 3.99 8.71
C ARG A 133 -7.39 3.29 8.27
N GLU A 134 -7.37 1.98 8.38
CA GLU A 134 -8.49 1.18 7.99
C GLU A 134 -9.63 1.43 8.97
N SER A 135 -10.74 1.95 8.46
CA SER A 135 -11.96 2.04 9.26
C SER A 135 -12.36 0.63 9.71
N GLU A 136 -13.17 0.52 10.77
CA GLU A 136 -13.70 -0.79 11.16
C GLU A 136 -14.47 -1.43 9.98
N ALA A 137 -15.13 -0.63 9.16
CA ALA A 137 -15.91 -1.06 7.99
C ALA A 137 -14.99 -1.59 6.89
N ASP A 138 -13.88 -0.91 6.63
CA ASP A 138 -12.87 -1.38 5.68
C ASP A 138 -12.24 -2.70 6.19
N ARG A 139 -11.98 -2.81 7.50
CA ARG A 139 -11.44 -4.03 8.11
C ARG A 139 -12.40 -5.20 7.98
N SER A 140 -13.69 -4.96 8.23
CA SER A 140 -14.79 -5.91 8.13
C SER A 140 -15.00 -6.35 6.68
N THR A 141 -15.00 -5.41 5.73
CA THR A 141 -15.10 -5.69 4.27
C THR A 141 -13.98 -6.61 3.82
N ARG A 142 -12.72 -6.28 4.12
CA ARG A 142 -11.57 -7.11 3.72
C ARG A 142 -11.57 -8.48 4.43
N LYS A 143 -12.10 -8.58 5.66
CA LYS A 143 -12.28 -9.87 6.34
C LYS A 143 -13.30 -10.73 5.60
N ALA A 144 -14.43 -10.15 5.19
CA ALA A 144 -15.43 -10.83 4.39
C ALA A 144 -14.87 -11.27 3.03
N ASP A 145 -14.16 -10.41 2.31
CA ASP A 145 -13.55 -10.77 1.01
C ASP A 145 -12.54 -11.91 1.11
N LYS A 146 -11.69 -11.94 2.16
CA LYS A 146 -10.80 -13.09 2.41
C LYS A 146 -11.55 -14.38 2.68
N LEU A 147 -12.72 -14.31 3.32
CA LEU A 147 -13.57 -15.49 3.55
C LEU A 147 -14.26 -15.92 2.26
N ARG A 148 -14.70 -14.98 1.41
CA ARG A 148 -15.22 -15.26 0.07
C ARG A 148 -14.18 -15.94 -0.80
N GLU A 149 -12.93 -15.49 -0.79
CA GLU A 149 -11.82 -16.14 -1.50
C GLU A 149 -11.64 -17.61 -1.06
N ARG A 150 -11.64 -17.86 0.25
CA ARG A 150 -11.56 -19.23 0.81
C ARG A 150 -12.77 -20.08 0.47
N LEU A 151 -13.94 -19.46 0.34
CA LEU A 151 -15.18 -20.08 -0.12
C LEU A 151 -15.26 -20.17 -1.65
N GLN A 152 -14.23 -19.73 -2.39
CA GLN A 152 -14.20 -19.68 -3.85
C GLN A 152 -15.38 -18.88 -4.45
N TRP A 153 -15.85 -17.87 -3.73
CA TRP A 153 -16.93 -16.99 -4.15
C TRP A 153 -16.39 -15.78 -4.87
N GLN A 154 -17.23 -15.18 -5.72
CA GLN A 154 -16.90 -13.93 -6.40
C GLN A 154 -16.56 -12.85 -5.35
N PRO A 155 -15.41 -12.17 -5.45
CA PRO A 155 -15.04 -11.09 -4.52
C PRO A 155 -16.09 -9.97 -4.50
N GLY A 156 -16.24 -9.30 -3.36
CA GLY A 156 -17.21 -8.23 -3.18
C GLY A 156 -18.42 -8.69 -2.36
N ILE A 157 -18.63 -8.00 -1.24
CA ILE A 157 -19.63 -8.35 -0.22
C ILE A 157 -21.08 -8.17 -0.68
N LEU A 158 -21.30 -7.35 -1.72
CA LEU A 158 -22.62 -7.16 -2.35
C LEU A 158 -22.96 -8.26 -3.36
N ASN A 159 -22.01 -9.14 -3.70
CA ASN A 159 -22.28 -10.28 -4.54
C ASN A 159 -22.90 -11.40 -3.71
N GLY A 160 -23.84 -12.13 -4.30
CA GLY A 160 -24.52 -13.24 -3.65
C GLY A 160 -23.58 -14.38 -3.24
N ASP A 161 -24.11 -15.29 -2.44
CA ASP A 161 -23.39 -16.47 -1.97
C ASP A 161 -23.23 -17.49 -3.11
N GLY A 162 -22.03 -18.04 -3.27
CA GLY A 162 -21.71 -19.03 -4.32
C GLY A 162 -21.94 -20.50 -3.89
N GLY A 163 -22.48 -20.73 -2.70
CA GLY A 163 -22.68 -22.07 -2.15
C GLY A 163 -21.38 -22.79 -1.75
N LYS A 164 -21.45 -24.08 -1.41
CA LYS A 164 -20.30 -24.81 -0.88
C LYS A 164 -19.33 -25.28 -1.98
N PRO A 165 -18.02 -24.98 -1.86
CA PRO A 165 -17.00 -25.53 -2.76
C PRO A 165 -16.95 -27.06 -2.82
N LYS A 166 -16.59 -27.57 -4.01
CA LYS A 166 -16.30 -29.00 -4.21
C LYS A 166 -15.09 -29.40 -3.35
N GLY A 167 -15.18 -30.54 -2.67
CA GLY A 167 -14.11 -31.05 -1.81
C GLY A 167 -14.00 -30.40 -0.42
N MET A 168 -14.74 -29.32 -0.14
CA MET A 168 -14.80 -28.76 1.22
C MET A 168 -15.70 -29.61 2.12
N HIS A 169 -15.35 -29.79 3.40
CA HIS A 169 -16.25 -30.44 4.37
C HIS A 169 -17.35 -29.49 4.85
N TRP A 170 -18.58 -29.97 5.05
CA TRP A 170 -19.73 -29.14 5.46
C TRP A 170 -19.47 -28.35 6.76
N LYS A 171 -18.83 -28.97 7.75
CA LYS A 171 -18.44 -28.28 8.99
C LYS A 171 -17.53 -27.08 8.74
N THR A 172 -16.57 -27.21 7.83
CA THR A 172 -15.65 -26.13 7.46
C THR A 172 -16.40 -25.03 6.71
N TYR A 173 -17.28 -25.42 5.79
CA TYR A 173 -18.14 -24.50 5.06
C TYR A 173 -18.99 -23.64 6.00
N PHE A 174 -19.77 -24.25 6.89
CA PHE A 174 -20.64 -23.51 7.80
C PHE A 174 -19.86 -22.59 8.74
N ARG A 175 -18.67 -23.01 9.20
CA ARG A 175 -17.80 -22.14 10.01
C ARG A 175 -17.31 -20.91 9.23
N LEU A 176 -16.91 -21.09 7.96
CA LEU A 176 -16.48 -19.96 7.12
C LEU A 176 -17.65 -19.06 6.73
N TYR A 177 -18.82 -19.66 6.49
CA TYR A 177 -20.05 -18.96 6.19
C TYR A 177 -20.51 -18.06 7.34
N ALA A 178 -20.57 -18.61 8.56
CA ALA A 178 -20.91 -17.83 9.75
C ALA A 178 -19.92 -16.67 9.96
N ALA A 179 -18.61 -16.95 9.86
CA ALA A 179 -17.59 -15.91 9.98
C ALA A 179 -17.69 -14.83 8.88
N HIS A 180 -18.18 -15.19 7.69
CA HIS A 180 -18.42 -14.24 6.59
C HIS A 180 -19.62 -13.36 6.91
N ASN A 181 -20.73 -13.95 7.36
CA ASN A 181 -21.93 -13.21 7.72
C ASN A 181 -21.68 -12.25 8.89
N ASP A 182 -20.96 -12.67 9.93
CA ASP A 182 -20.57 -11.79 11.03
C ASP A 182 -19.77 -10.57 10.54
N ALA A 183 -18.85 -10.80 9.59
CA ALA A 183 -18.03 -9.73 9.00
C ALA A 183 -18.87 -8.80 8.09
N ALA A 184 -19.84 -9.35 7.36
CA ALA A 184 -20.75 -8.59 6.52
C ALA A 184 -21.72 -7.73 7.34
N GLU A 185 -22.29 -8.29 8.40
CA GLU A 185 -23.15 -7.56 9.32
C GLU A 185 -22.41 -6.45 10.07
N ALA A 186 -21.16 -6.69 10.49
CA ALA A 186 -20.35 -5.66 11.12
C ALA A 186 -20.12 -4.48 10.17
N MET A 187 -19.83 -4.75 8.90
CA MET A 187 -19.70 -3.71 7.88
C MET A 187 -21.02 -2.95 7.66
N LEU A 188 -22.15 -3.64 7.52
CA LEU A 188 -23.46 -3.01 7.31
C LEU A 188 -23.83 -2.08 8.46
N ARG A 189 -23.65 -2.53 9.71
CA ARG A 189 -23.88 -1.71 10.92
C ARG A 189 -23.07 -0.42 10.91
N GLU A 190 -21.81 -0.48 10.48
CA GLU A 190 -20.98 0.72 10.39
C GLU A 190 -21.38 1.66 9.27
N TYR A 191 -21.79 1.11 8.12
CA TYR A 191 -22.30 1.89 7.01
C TYR A 191 -23.61 2.60 7.35
N GLU A 192 -24.51 1.96 8.09
CA GLU A 192 -25.75 2.58 8.61
C GLU A 192 -25.46 3.80 9.49
N VAL A 193 -24.47 3.71 10.38
CA VAL A 193 -24.04 4.85 11.20
C VAL A 193 -23.49 5.99 10.33
N LEU A 194 -22.76 5.65 9.27
CA LEU A 194 -22.14 6.62 8.36
C LEU A 194 -23.18 7.30 7.45
N THR A 195 -24.14 6.55 6.91
CA THR A 195 -25.24 7.08 6.09
C THR A 195 -26.17 7.95 6.91
N GLY A 196 -26.50 7.57 8.15
CA GLY A 196 -27.29 8.40 9.06
C GLY A 196 -26.64 9.76 9.35
N ARG A 197 -25.31 9.78 9.57
CA ARG A 197 -24.54 11.03 9.73
C ARG A 197 -24.54 11.89 8.46
N LEU A 198 -24.47 11.28 7.28
CA LEU A 198 -24.51 12.00 6.01
C LEU A 198 -25.89 12.59 5.70
N GLN A 199 -26.95 11.83 5.96
CA GLN A 199 -28.33 12.30 5.82
C GLN A 199 -28.63 13.47 6.76
N GLY A 200 -28.19 13.41 8.03
CA GLY A 200 -28.33 14.53 8.97
C GLY A 200 -27.57 15.79 8.53
N ARG A 201 -26.39 15.64 7.90
CA ARG A 201 -25.63 16.76 7.34
C ARG A 201 -26.28 17.37 6.10
N LEU A 202 -26.88 16.55 5.23
CA LEU A 202 -27.62 17.02 4.06
C LEU A 202 -28.88 17.79 4.48
N ALA A 203 -29.65 17.26 5.44
CA ALA A 203 -30.80 17.95 6.01
C ALA A 203 -30.42 19.31 6.64
N ALA A 204 -29.26 19.40 7.31
CA ALA A 204 -28.75 20.64 7.88
C ALA A 204 -28.28 21.67 6.82
N ILE A 205 -27.92 21.23 5.61
CA ILE A 205 -27.58 22.13 4.49
C ILE A 205 -28.86 22.67 3.84
N ASP A 206 -29.88 21.83 3.65
CA ASP A 206 -31.17 22.24 3.06
C ASP A 206 -31.88 23.30 3.92
N THR A 207 -31.76 23.23 5.25
CA THR A 207 -32.34 24.23 6.18
C THR A 207 -31.67 25.62 6.11
N LYS A 208 -30.49 25.74 5.48
CA LYS A 208 -29.75 27.02 5.36
C LYS A 208 -29.88 27.70 4.00
N GLY A 209 -30.55 27.08 3.04
CA GLY A 209 -30.63 27.57 1.65
C GLY A 209 -31.83 28.46 1.33
N TRP A 210 -32.76 28.70 2.27
CA TRP A 210 -34.01 29.44 2.03
C TRP A 210 -34.27 30.49 3.12
N ARG A 211 -33.33 31.43 3.29
CA ARG A 211 -33.58 32.73 3.94
C ARG A 211 -32.87 33.84 3.18
#